data_AF-A0A7R9SWE0-F1
#
_entry.id   AF-A0A7R9SWE0-F1
#
_cell.length_a   1.000
_cell.length_b   1.000
_cell.length_c   1.000
_cell.angle_alpha   90.00
_cell.angle_beta   90.00
_cell.angle_gamma   90.00
#
_symmetry.space_group_name_H-M   'P 1'
#
loop_
_entity.id
_entity.type
_entity.pdbx_description
1 polymer ?
#
loop_
_entity_poly.entity_id
_entity_poly.type
_entity_poly.pdbx_seq_one_letter_code
_entity_poly.pdbx_strand_id
1 'polypeptide(L)'
;MYSSELDDTGAVNCSVKVRVMPRCWYVLCRLWLRVDGALVRLRESRIFCSADDPKTVVRETTWHEGTPETLAKAGAPSDVRGGASSPYGDADATAQALGSVAPAAV
;
A
#
# COMPACT_ATOMS: atom_id res chain seq x y z
N MET A 1 6.46 11.15 8.36
CA MET A 1 6.70 9.80 7.79
C MET A 1 7.11 8.91 8.95
N TYR A 2 6.60 7.68 9.03
CA TYR A 2 6.94 6.73 10.10
C TYR A 2 7.38 5.40 9.48
N SER A 3 8.42 4.80 10.05
CA SER A 3 8.91 3.47 9.69
C SER A 3 9.26 2.69 10.95
N SER A 4 9.03 1.38 10.95
CA SER A 4 9.44 0.47 12.02
C SER A 4 9.66 -0.93 11.46
N GLU A 5 10.61 -1.67 12.02
CA GLU A 5 10.99 -3.03 11.60
C GLU A 5 10.32 -4.11 12.46
N LEU A 6 9.29 -3.75 13.24
CA LEU A 6 8.46 -4.68 14.03
C LEU A 6 9.29 -5.74 14.78
N ASP A 7 10.28 -5.33 15.57
CA ASP A 7 11.18 -6.23 16.31
C ASP A 7 11.78 -7.37 15.45
N ASP A 8 12.21 -7.05 14.23
CA ASP A 8 12.76 -7.97 13.21
C ASP A 8 11.78 -9.02 12.68
N THR A 9 10.48 -8.87 12.95
CA THR A 9 9.42 -9.75 12.46
C THR A 9 8.69 -9.21 11.24
N GLY A 10 9.12 -8.06 10.71
CA GLY A 10 8.50 -7.47 9.53
C GLY A 10 8.97 -6.05 9.27
N ALA A 11 8.14 -5.30 8.55
CA ALA A 11 8.38 -3.90 8.28
C ALA A 11 7.06 -3.15 8.12
N VAL A 12 6.99 -1.94 8.67
CA VAL A 12 5.89 -1.00 8.46
C VAL A 12 6.45 0.32 7.94
N ASN A 13 5.82 0.84 6.90
CA ASN A 13 6.16 2.14 6.33
C ASN A 13 4.89 2.93 6.05
N CYS A 14 4.83 4.14 6.60
CA CYS A 14 3.78 5.11 6.34
C CYS A 14 4.37 6.33 5.65
N SER A 15 4.08 6.46 4.36
CA SER A 15 4.54 7.55 3.50
C SER A 15 3.38 8.41 3.02
N VAL A 16 3.62 9.72 2.94
CA VAL A 16 2.67 10.69 2.37
C VAL A 16 3.41 11.50 1.32
N LYS A 17 2.91 11.46 0.09
CA LYS A 17 3.44 12.22 -1.05
C LYS A 17 2.38 13.23 -1.48
N VAL A 18 2.74 14.51 -1.50
CA VAL A 18 1.84 15.61 -1.91
C VAL A 18 2.36 16.19 -3.24
N ARG A 19 1.44 16.42 -4.18
CA ARG A 19 1.70 17.12 -5.43
C ARG A 19 0.74 18.28 -5.55
N VAL A 20 1.26 19.49 -5.73
CA VAL A 20 0.48 20.71 -5.89
C VAL A 20 0.70 21.25 -7.30
N MET A 21 -0.39 21.43 -8.04
CA MET A 21 -0.42 22.11 -9.32
C MET A 21 -1.26 23.38 -9.18
N PRO A 22 -1.13 24.39 -10.08
CA PRO A 22 -1.88 25.64 -9.96
C PRO A 22 -3.41 25.47 -9.92
N ARG A 23 -3.93 24.39 -10.53
CA ARG A 23 -5.37 24.13 -10.65
C ARG A 23 -5.89 22.96 -9.80
N CYS A 24 -5.02 22.24 -9.09
CA CYS A 24 -5.43 21.12 -8.26
C CYS A 24 -4.31 20.68 -7.33
N TRP A 25 -4.66 19.96 -6.27
CA TRP A 25 -3.67 19.27 -5.45
C TRP A 25 -4.07 17.81 -5.25
N TYR A 26 -3.06 16.98 -5.07
CA TYR A 26 -3.19 15.54 -4.92
C TYR A 26 -2.32 15.05 -3.78
N VAL A 27 -2.88 14.20 -2.91
CA VAL A 27 -2.16 13.55 -1.82
C VAL A 27 -2.31 12.04 -1.98
N LEU A 28 -1.18 11.35 -2.01
CA LEU A 28 -1.11 9.90 -1.87
C LEU A 28 -0.59 9.58 -0.48
N CYS A 29 -1.46 9.04 0.37
CA CYS A 29 -1.07 8.43 1.63
C CYS A 29 -0.98 6.92 1.43
N ARG A 30 0.18 6.33 1.69
CA ARG A 30 0.40 4.89 1.58
C ARG A 30 0.92 4.35 2.90
N LEU A 31 0.17 3.41 3.47
CA LEU A 31 0.59 2.56 4.57
C LEU A 31 0.88 1.16 4.01
N TRP A 32 2.12 0.74 4.15
CA TRP A 32 2.57 -0.60 3.82
C TRP A 32 2.99 -1.30 5.10
N LEU A 33 2.49 -2.51 5.30
CA LEU A 33 2.79 -3.36 6.43
C LEU A 33 3.09 -4.76 5.91
N ARG A 34 4.22 -5.30 6.32
CA ARG A 34 4.60 -6.69 6.12
C ARG A 34 4.89 -7.29 7.48
N VAL A 35 4.30 -8.43 7.77
CA VAL A 35 4.63 -9.28 8.90
C VAL A 35 5.10 -10.60 8.31
N ASP A 36 6.39 -10.87 8.51
CA ASP A 36 7.09 -11.96 7.84
C ASP A 36 6.46 -13.31 8.22
N GLY A 37 5.96 -14.03 7.21
CA GLY A 37 5.29 -15.32 7.37
C GLY A 37 3.83 -15.27 7.86
N ALA A 38 3.25 -14.08 8.09
CA ALA A 38 1.87 -13.96 8.58
C ALA A 38 0.94 -13.19 7.63
N LEU A 39 1.30 -11.96 7.26
CA LEU A 39 0.45 -11.12 6.41
C LEU A 39 1.23 -10.01 5.72
N VAL A 40 0.72 -9.60 4.57
CA VAL A 40 1.09 -8.32 3.94
C VAL A 40 -0.18 -7.50 3.74
N ARG A 41 -0.08 -6.21 4.04
CA ARG A 41 -1.18 -5.26 3.94
C ARG A 41 -0.69 -3.97 3.30
N LEU A 42 -1.46 -3.51 2.33
CA LEU A 42 -1.28 -2.23 1.68
C LEU A 42 -2.57 -1.44 1.75
N ARG A 43 -2.48 -0.23 2.30
CA ARG A 43 -3.59 0.72 2.35
C ARG A 43 -3.17 2.01 1.67
N GLU A 44 -3.87 2.36 0.61
CA GLU A 44 -3.68 3.59 -0.13
C GLU A 44 -4.89 4.49 0.03
N SER A 45 -4.66 5.76 0.36
CA SER A 45 -5.68 6.80 0.31
C SER A 45 -5.23 7.87 -0.67
N ARG A 46 -6.01 8.05 -1.74
CA ARG A 46 -5.79 9.02 -2.80
C ARG A 46 -6.78 10.15 -2.59
N ILE A 47 -6.26 11.34 -2.30
CA ILE A 47 -7.05 12.52 -2.03
C ILE A 47 -6.79 13.52 -3.15
N PHE A 48 -7.85 13.97 -3.80
CA PHE A 48 -7.80 14.92 -4.88
C PHE A 48 -8.76 16.08 -4.61
N CYS A 49 -8.30 17.28 -4.91
CA CYS A 49 -9.13 18.48 -4.87
C CYS A 49 -8.80 19.36 -6.08
N SER A 50 -9.86 19.82 -6.75
CA SER A 50 -9.73 20.78 -7.85
C SER A 50 -9.80 22.20 -7.30
N ALA A 51 -9.00 23.11 -7.85
CA ALA A 51 -9.11 24.54 -7.56
C ALA A 51 -10.41 25.16 -8.09
N ASP A 52 -11.06 24.49 -9.07
CA ASP A 52 -12.34 24.94 -9.63
C ASP A 52 -13.52 24.68 -8.67
N ASP A 53 -13.41 23.67 -7.79
CA ASP A 53 -14.37 23.40 -6.72
C ASP A 53 -13.64 23.04 -5.40
N PRO A 54 -13.16 24.06 -4.66
CA PRO A 54 -12.34 23.85 -3.46
C PRO A 54 -13.14 23.31 -2.27
N LYS A 55 -14.47 23.24 -2.36
CA LYS A 55 -15.33 22.71 -1.30
C LYS A 55 -15.48 21.19 -1.39
N THR A 56 -15.20 20.62 -2.56
CA THR A 56 -15.30 19.19 -2.79
C THR A 56 -13.92 18.55 -2.79
N VAL A 57 -13.73 17.55 -1.92
CA VAL A 57 -12.52 16.74 -1.86
C VAL A 57 -12.91 15.30 -2.16
N VAL A 58 -12.34 14.76 -3.24
CA VAL A 58 -12.53 13.36 -3.61
C VAL A 58 -11.50 12.53 -2.87
N ARG A 59 -11.96 11.53 -2.10
CA ARG A 59 -11.09 10.57 -1.42
C ARG A 59 -11.44 9.17 -1.88
N GLU A 60 -10.49 8.53 -2.55
CA GLU A 60 -10.54 7.11 -2.84
C GLU A 60 -9.64 6.39 -1.83
N THR A 61 -10.12 5.28 -1.28
CA THR A 61 -9.34 4.43 -0.37
C THR A 61 -9.36 3.02 -0.89
N THR A 62 -8.18 2.49 -1.15
CA THR A 62 -7.96 1.12 -1.60
C THR A 62 -7.23 0.36 -0.51
N TRP A 63 -7.72 -0.83 -0.21
CA TRP A 63 -7.13 -1.71 0.79
C TRP A 63 -6.94 -3.08 0.19
N HIS A 64 -5.70 -3.54 0.18
CA HIS A 64 -5.35 -4.90 -0.17
C HIS A 64 -4.70 -5.56 1.04
N GLU A 65 -5.16 -6.76 1.38
CA GLU A 65 -4.50 -7.60 2.35
C GLU A 65 -4.41 -9.04 1.85
N GLY A 66 -3.34 -9.72 2.25
CA GLY A 66 -3.12 -11.10 1.88
C GLY A 66 -2.37 -11.84 2.98
N THR A 67 -2.88 -12.99 3.37
CA THR A 67 -2.11 -13.99 4.09
C THR A 67 -1.35 -14.83 3.07
N PRO A 68 -0.24 -15.49 3.45
CA PRO A 68 0.50 -16.37 2.54
C PRO A 68 -0.40 -17.37 1.81
N GLU A 69 -1.42 -17.91 2.49
CA GLU A 69 -2.38 -18.87 1.92
C GLU A 69 -3.30 -18.24 0.88
N THR A 70 -3.81 -17.02 1.11
CA THR A 70 -4.69 -16.34 0.15
C THR A 70 -3.91 -15.86 -1.06
N LEU A 71 -2.68 -15.40 -0.85
CA LEU A 71 -1.76 -15.00 -1.91
C LEU A 71 -1.36 -16.18 -2.79
N ALA A 72 -1.04 -17.33 -2.19
CA ALA A 72 -0.74 -18.56 -2.92
C ALA A 72 -1.90 -18.99 -3.82
N LYS A 73 -3.14 -18.94 -3.31
CA LYS A 73 -4.36 -19.26 -4.09
C LYS A 73 -4.60 -18.28 -5.22
N ALA A 74 -4.25 -17.02 -5.01
CA ALA A 74 -4.45 -15.96 -5.99
C ALA A 74 -3.29 -15.90 -7.02
N GLY A 75 -2.23 -16.71 -6.83
CA GLY A 75 -1.09 -16.80 -7.76
C GLY A 75 0.02 -15.77 -7.51
N ALA A 76 -0.04 -15.05 -6.38
CA ALA A 76 1.06 -14.21 -5.93
C ALA A 76 2.11 -15.07 -5.19
N PRO A 77 3.37 -14.62 -5.13
CA PRO A 77 4.39 -15.35 -4.38
C PRO A 77 3.97 -15.55 -2.92
N SER A 78 4.00 -16.79 -2.45
CA SER A 78 3.55 -17.12 -1.08
C SER A 78 4.59 -16.79 -0.02
N ASP A 79 5.83 -16.50 -0.42
CA ASP A 79 6.90 -16.11 0.49
C ASP A 79 6.73 -14.64 0.88
N VAL A 80 6.01 -14.43 1.98
CA VAL A 80 5.78 -13.11 2.56
C VAL A 80 7.01 -12.59 3.31
N ARG A 81 8.08 -13.40 3.47
CA ARG A 81 9.31 -12.91 4.11
C ARG A 81 10.01 -11.88 3.24
N GLY A 82 10.51 -10.84 3.89
CA GLY A 82 11.33 -9.81 3.26
C GLY A 82 12.67 -10.32 2.77
N GLY A 83 13.05 -9.90 1.57
CA GLY A 83 14.37 -10.11 0.98
C GLY A 83 14.53 -9.26 -0.27
N ALA A 84 15.76 -9.01 -0.72
CA ALA A 84 16.03 -8.14 -1.88
C ALA A 84 15.38 -8.63 -3.19
N SER A 85 15.10 -9.94 -3.29
CA SER A 85 14.39 -10.57 -4.42
C SER A 85 12.90 -10.83 -4.16
N SER A 86 12.40 -10.48 -2.97
CA SER A 86 10.99 -10.69 -2.61
C SER A 86 10.13 -9.58 -3.22
N PRO A 87 8.97 -9.91 -3.83
CA PRO A 87 8.01 -8.90 -4.30
C PRO A 87 7.45 -8.05 -3.15
N TYR A 88 7.63 -8.50 -1.89
CA TYR A 88 7.26 -7.79 -0.67
C TYR A 88 8.46 -7.09 -0.02
N GLY A 89 9.54 -6.83 -0.75
CA GLY A 89 10.68 -6.08 -0.25
C GLY A 89 10.39 -4.58 -0.05
N ASP A 90 9.51 -4.03 -0.88
CA ASP A 90 9.16 -2.61 -0.87
C ASP A 90 7.66 -2.37 -1.11
N ALA A 91 7.18 -1.21 -0.70
CA ALA A 91 5.81 -0.77 -0.85
C ALA A 91 5.39 -0.63 -2.32
N ASP A 92 6.26 -0.16 -3.23
CA ASP A 92 5.95 -0.04 -4.65
C ASP A 92 5.81 -1.42 -5.33
N ALA A 93 6.75 -2.34 -5.06
CA ALA A 93 6.68 -3.72 -5.56
C ALA A 93 5.46 -4.47 -5.01
N THR A 94 5.17 -4.30 -3.71
CA THR A 94 4.00 -4.88 -3.06
C THR A 94 2.71 -4.37 -3.69
N ALA A 95 2.64 -3.07 -4.02
CA ALA A 95 1.47 -2.49 -4.68
C ALA A 95 1.21 -3.10 -6.06
N GLN A 96 2.25 -3.36 -6.84
CA GLN A 96 2.13 -4.01 -8.15
C GLN A 96 1.69 -5.48 -8.01
N ALA A 97 2.25 -6.21 -7.04
CA ALA A 97 1.90 -7.60 -6.78
C ALA A 97 0.46 -7.75 -6.26
N LEU A 98 0.05 -6.92 -5.29
CA LEU A 98 -1.30 -7.00 -4.71
C LEU A 98 -2.36 -6.40 -5.62
N GLY A 99 -2.05 -5.35 -6.39
CA GLY A 99 -3.01 -4.72 -7.29
C GLY A 99 -3.48 -5.61 -8.45
N SER A 100 -2.71 -6.64 -8.81
CA SER A 100 -3.06 -7.60 -9.85
C SER A 100 -3.75 -8.87 -9.32
N VAL A 101 -3.67 -9.11 -8.01
CA VAL A 101 -3.93 -10.44 -7.44
C VAL A 101 -4.86 -10.44 -6.21
N ALA A 102 -4.77 -9.43 -5.34
CA ALA A 102 -5.48 -9.43 -4.07
C ALA A 102 -6.85 -8.74 -4.18
N PRO A 103 -7.94 -9.35 -3.69
CA PRO A 103 -9.24 -8.67 -3.63
C PRO A 103 -9.12 -7.42 -2.77
N ALA A 104 -9.70 -6.31 -3.26
CA ALA A 104 -9.84 -5.12 -2.43
C ALA A 104 -10.78 -5.46 -1.27
N ALA A 105 -10.30 -5.32 -0.03
CA ALA A 105 -11.16 -5.40 1.13
C ALA A 105 -12.12 -4.21 1.08
N VAL A 106 -13.42 -4.50 0.97
CA VAL A 106 -14.52 -3.52 0.87
C VAL A 106 -14.63 -2.70 2.15
#